data_AF-A0A2K3JW27-F1
#
_entry.id   AF-A0A2K3JW27-F1
#
_cell.length_a   1.000
_cell.length_b   1.000
_cell.length_c   1.000
_cell.angle_alpha   90.00
_cell.angle_beta   90.00
_cell.angle_gamma   90.00
#
_symmetry.space_group_name_H-M   'P 1'
#
loop_
_entity.id
_entity.type
_entity.pdbx_description
1 polymer ?
#
loop_
_entity_poly.entity_id
_entity_poly.type
_entity_poly.pdbx_seq_one_letter_code
_entity_poly.pdbx_strand_id
1 'polypeptide(L)'
;MDEIGVILQGTLSPNPDERKAAEQRLDQIQYAPHHLPTLLQIIVHSNSDISLRQVAAIHFKNFIAKNWTHHYSATDSDPDPNPNPNANANHPRHTISISDKDIVRNHILLFLPQLPSLL
;
A
#
# COMPACT_ATOMS: atom_id res chain seq x y z
N MET A 1 7.03 9.67 -15.07
CA MET A 1 5.90 8.99 -14.41
C MET A 1 6.50 7.87 -13.60
N ASP A 2 6.29 7.86 -12.29
CA ASP A 2 6.91 6.87 -11.40
C ASP A 2 6.40 5.46 -11.72
N GLU A 3 7.19 4.42 -11.41
CA GLU A 3 6.87 3.02 -11.75
C GLU A 3 5.45 2.62 -11.26
N ILE A 4 5.08 3.05 -10.05
CA ILE A 4 3.74 2.84 -9.48
C ILE A 4 2.65 3.49 -10.35
N GLY A 5 2.90 4.69 -10.88
CA GLY A 5 1.93 5.38 -11.75
C GLY A 5 1.67 4.62 -13.04
N VAL A 6 2.71 4.07 -13.67
CA VAL A 6 2.59 3.24 -14.89
C VAL A 6 1.82 1.96 -14.59
N ILE A 7 2.12 1.31 -13.46
CA ILE A 7 1.41 0.09 -13.03
C ILE A 7 -0.06 0.37 -12.77
N LEU A 8 -0.38 1.44 -12.03
CA LEU A 8 -1.77 1.83 -11.74
C LEU A 8 -2.54 2.15 -13.02
N GLN A 9 -1.92 2.80 -14.02
CA GLN A 9 -2.55 2.98 -15.33
C GLN A 9 -2.85 1.66 -16.02
N GLY A 10 -1.92 0.69 -15.95
CA GLY A 10 -2.13 -0.65 -16.48
C GLY A 10 -3.36 -1.34 -15.88
N THR A 11 -3.65 -1.12 -14.59
CA THR A 11 -4.86 -1.67 -13.94
C THR A 11 -6.18 -1.09 -14.48
N LEU A 12 -6.11 0.05 -15.19
CA LEU A 12 -7.26 0.69 -15.84
C LEU A 12 -7.41 0.30 -17.32
N SER A 13 -6.51 -0.52 -17.88
CA SER A 13 -6.55 -0.91 -19.30
C SER A 13 -7.87 -1.61 -19.68
N PRO A 14 -8.44 -1.36 -20.87
CA PRO A 14 -9.57 -2.15 -21.36
C PRO A 14 -9.16 -3.60 -21.68
N ASN A 15 -7.87 -3.88 -21.87
CA ASN A 15 -7.35 -5.21 -22.15
C ASN A 15 -7.25 -6.03 -20.83
N PRO A 16 -7.96 -7.17 -20.69
CA PRO A 16 -7.94 -7.96 -19.47
C PRO A 16 -6.56 -8.52 -19.12
N ASP A 17 -5.74 -8.86 -20.11
CA ASP A 17 -4.41 -9.44 -19.87
C ASP A 17 -3.44 -8.39 -19.31
N GLU A 18 -3.50 -7.17 -19.85
CA GLU A 18 -2.71 -6.03 -19.34
C GLU A 18 -3.11 -5.65 -17.92
N ARG A 19 -4.42 -5.59 -17.62
CA ARG A 19 -4.89 -5.32 -16.26
C ARG A 19 -4.38 -6.35 -15.27
N LYS A 20 -4.52 -7.64 -15.60
CA LYS A 20 -4.10 -8.73 -14.73
C LYS A 20 -2.59 -8.70 -14.50
N ALA A 21 -1.79 -8.44 -15.54
CA ALA A 21 -0.35 -8.29 -15.39
C ALA A 21 0.02 -7.10 -14.50
N ALA A 22 -0.68 -5.97 -14.64
CA ALA A 22 -0.48 -4.79 -13.81
C ALA A 22 -0.86 -5.03 -12.33
N GLU A 23 -1.99 -5.69 -12.07
CA GLU A 23 -2.41 -6.09 -10.72
C GLU A 23 -1.38 -7.01 -10.07
N GLN A 24 -0.90 -8.03 -10.80
CA GLN A 24 0.14 -8.94 -10.31
C GLN A 24 1.45 -8.20 -9.98
N ARG A 25 1.84 -7.24 -10.82
CA ARG A 25 3.01 -6.40 -10.56
C ARG A 25 2.79 -5.52 -9.34
N LEU A 26 1.61 -4.93 -9.18
CA LEU A 26 1.26 -4.11 -8.02
C LEU A 26 1.35 -4.93 -6.73
N ASP A 27 0.90 -6.20 -6.77
CA ASP A 27 1.00 -7.11 -5.63
C ASP A 27 2.44 -7.45 -5.25
N GLN A 28 3.35 -7.54 -6.22
CA GLN A 28 4.77 -7.82 -5.99
C GLN A 28 5.49 -6.64 -5.33
N ILE A 29 5.11 -5.41 -5.67
CA ILE A 29 5.82 -4.21 -5.21
C ILE A 29 5.19 -3.53 -3.99
N GLN A 30 3.98 -3.94 -3.57
CA GLN A 30 3.22 -3.23 -2.53
C GLN A 30 3.91 -3.15 -1.15
N TYR A 31 4.90 -3.99 -0.89
CA TYR A 31 5.70 -3.98 0.34
C TYR A 31 7.07 -3.31 0.17
N ALA A 32 7.37 -2.77 -1.01
CA ALA A 32 8.60 -2.04 -1.24
C ALA A 32 8.62 -0.75 -0.39
N PRO A 33 9.81 -0.31 0.08
CA PRO A 33 9.93 0.97 0.76
C PRO A 33 9.40 2.13 -0.11
N HIS A 34 8.80 3.13 0.52
CA HIS A 34 8.21 4.31 -0.14
C HIS A 34 6.95 4.05 -0.98
N HIS A 35 6.37 2.85 -0.93
CA HIS A 35 5.13 2.56 -1.65
C HIS A 35 3.97 3.45 -1.19
N LEU A 36 3.75 3.57 0.13
CA LEU A 36 2.66 4.40 0.66
C LEU A 36 2.86 5.91 0.42
N PRO A 37 4.05 6.49 0.68
CA PRO A 37 4.33 7.89 0.33
C PRO A 37 4.10 8.20 -1.15
N THR A 38 4.52 7.30 -2.06
CA THR A 38 4.36 7.50 -3.50
C THR A 38 2.87 7.50 -3.90
N LEU A 39 2.07 6.60 -3.33
CA LEU A 39 0.62 6.61 -3.53
C LEU A 39 -0.02 7.92 -3.04
N LEU A 40 0.35 8.40 -1.85
CA LEU A 40 -0.15 9.68 -1.34
C LEU A 40 0.20 10.84 -2.26
N GLN A 41 1.44 10.89 -2.76
CA GLN A 41 1.87 11.90 -3.73
C GLN A 41 1.02 11.87 -4.99
N ILE A 42 0.78 10.70 -5.59
CA ILE A 42 -0.10 10.56 -6.77
C ILE A 42 -1.51 11.07 -6.46
N ILE A 43 -2.06 10.75 -5.29
CA ILE A 43 -3.42 11.13 -4.89
C ILE A 43 -3.56 12.66 -4.75
N VAL A 44 -2.57 13.35 -4.17
CA VAL A 44 -2.64 14.80 -3.94
C VAL A 44 -2.19 15.62 -5.14
N HIS A 45 -1.46 15.03 -6.09
CA HIS A 45 -0.91 15.77 -7.22
C HIS A 45 -2.03 16.24 -8.17
N SER A 46 -2.20 17.56 -8.27
CA SER A 46 -3.28 18.17 -9.06
C SER A 46 -3.22 17.85 -10.56
N ASN A 47 -2.02 17.61 -11.09
CA ASN A 47 -1.78 17.33 -12.51
C ASN A 47 -1.99 15.85 -12.89
N SER A 48 -2.25 14.96 -11.92
CA SER A 48 -2.54 13.56 -12.20
C SER A 48 -3.99 13.38 -12.66
N ASP A 49 -4.19 12.55 -13.69
CA ASP A 49 -5.51 12.17 -14.18
C ASP A 49 -6.42 11.69 -13.04
N ILE A 50 -7.69 12.08 -13.07
CA ILE A 50 -8.64 11.77 -11.99
C ILE A 50 -8.79 10.26 -11.78
N SER A 51 -8.76 9.46 -12.85
CA SER A 51 -8.88 8.01 -12.79
C SER A 51 -7.65 7.40 -12.12
N LEU A 52 -6.46 7.93 -12.42
CA LEU A 52 -5.21 7.53 -11.78
C LEU A 52 -5.21 7.84 -10.28
N ARG A 53 -5.71 9.02 -9.89
CA ARG A 53 -5.86 9.39 -8.47
C ARG A 53 -6.85 8.48 -7.75
N GLN A 54 -7.97 8.17 -8.38
CA GLN A 54 -9.00 7.30 -7.80
C GLN A 54 -8.47 5.89 -7.57
N VAL A 55 -7.81 5.28 -8.56
CA VAL A 55 -7.25 3.94 -8.40
C VAL A 55 -6.14 3.92 -7.36
N ALA A 56 -5.29 4.96 -7.30
CA ALA A 56 -4.28 5.11 -6.25
C ALA A 56 -4.91 5.20 -4.85
N ALA A 57 -5.97 6.00 -4.68
CA ALA A 57 -6.68 6.16 -3.41
C ALA A 57 -7.38 4.87 -2.95
N ILE A 58 -8.01 4.15 -3.89
CA ILE A 58 -8.65 2.86 -3.61
C ILE A 58 -7.60 1.85 -3.16
N HIS A 59 -6.48 1.74 -3.90
CA HIS A 59 -5.38 0.84 -3.55
C HIS A 59 -4.79 1.18 -2.18
N PHE A 60 -4.46 2.46 -1.95
CA PHE A 60 -3.94 2.95 -0.68
C PHE A 60 -4.83 2.58 0.50
N LYS A 61 -6.14 2.88 0.41
CA LYS A 61 -7.12 2.54 1.46
C LYS A 61 -7.17 1.03 1.71
N ASN A 62 -7.29 0.24 0.65
CA ASN A 62 -7.40 -1.22 0.76
C ASN A 62 -6.13 -1.84 1.35
N PHE A 63 -4.97 -1.36 0.94
CA PHE A 63 -3.67 -1.85 1.40
C PHE A 63 -3.43 -1.54 2.88
N ILE A 64 -3.73 -0.30 3.32
CA ILE A 64 -3.66 0.06 4.75
C ILE A 64 -4.64 -0.76 5.57
N ALA A 65 -5.91 -0.89 5.14
CA ALA A 65 -6.91 -1.65 5.87
C ALA A 65 -6.48 -3.10 6.12
N LYS A 66 -5.75 -3.71 5.19
CA LYS A 66 -5.24 -5.08 5.30
C LYS A 66 -3.95 -5.18 6.12
N ASN A 67 -3.05 -4.20 6.04
CA ASN A 67 -1.65 -4.37 6.46
C ASN A 67 -1.17 -3.42 7.58
N TRP A 68 -2.01 -2.49 8.06
CA TRP A 68 -1.61 -1.48 9.05
C TRP A 68 -1.17 -2.07 10.39
N THR A 69 -1.92 -3.05 10.89
CA THR A 69 -1.82 -3.61 12.24
C THR A 69 -1.33 -5.06 12.27
N HIS A 70 -0.47 -5.49 11.32
CA HIS A 70 0.20 -6.80 11.50
C HIS A 70 0.92 -6.79 12.85
N HIS A 71 0.26 -7.44 13.80
CA HIS A 71 0.51 -7.33 15.22
C HIS A 71 1.90 -7.90 15.45
N TYR A 72 2.63 -7.26 16.37
CA TYR A 72 3.76 -7.88 17.03
C TYR A 72 3.29 -9.23 17.59
N SER A 73 3.46 -10.33 16.84
CA SER A 73 3.45 -11.67 17.42
C SER A 73 4.91 -11.99 17.75
N ALA A 74 5.38 -11.41 18.86
CA ALA A 74 6.61 -11.87 19.51
C ALA A 74 6.67 -11.46 20.98
N THR A 75 6.01 -10.38 21.39
CA THR A 75 6.04 -9.91 22.78
C THR A 75 4.74 -9.19 23.09
N ASP A 76 3.78 -9.91 23.67
CA ASP A 76 2.95 -9.45 24.80
C ASP A 76 1.71 -10.36 24.93
N SER A 77 1.85 -11.32 25.85
CA SER A 77 0.77 -11.82 26.70
C SER A 77 -0.37 -12.61 26.08
N ASP A 78 -0.07 -13.66 25.33
CA ASP A 78 -0.86 -14.90 25.42
C ASP A 78 0.09 -16.09 25.21
N PRO A 79 0.41 -16.89 26.25
CA PRO A 79 1.23 -18.07 26.05
C PRO A 79 0.38 -19.09 25.30
N ASP A 80 0.69 -19.28 24.01
CA ASP A 80 0.21 -20.43 23.25
C ASP A 80 0.53 -21.70 24.07
N PRO A 81 -0.47 -22.49 24.50
CA PRO A 81 -0.26 -23.64 25.38
C PRO A 81 0.52 -24.78 24.72
N ASN A 82 0.85 -24.67 23.42
CA ASN A 82 1.73 -25.62 22.75
C ASN A 82 2.68 -24.91 21.76
N PRO A 83 3.82 -24.38 22.23
CA PRO A 83 4.80 -23.76 21.35
C PRO A 83 5.40 -24.85 20.47
N ASN A 84 4.97 -24.92 19.21
CA ASN A 84 5.54 -25.85 18.26
C ASN A 84 7.02 -25.46 17.98
N PRO A 85 8.01 -26.26 18.43
CA PRO A 85 9.42 -25.92 18.32
C PRO A 85 9.95 -25.99 16.87
N ASN A 86 9.12 -26.38 15.89
CA ASN A 86 9.47 -26.42 14.48
C ASN A 86 8.85 -25.31 13.62
N ALA A 87 8.13 -24.35 14.22
CA ALA A 87 7.59 -23.21 13.48
C ALA A 87 8.76 -22.36 12.94
N ASN A 88 9.06 -22.57 11.66
CA ASN A 88 10.12 -21.87 10.97
C ASN A 88 9.92 -20.34 11.05
N ALA A 89 10.76 -19.66 11.83
CA ALA A 89 10.81 -18.21 11.95
C ALA A 89 11.18 -17.47 10.64
N ASN A 90 11.10 -18.14 9.48
CA ASN A 90 11.72 -17.72 8.23
C ASN A 90 10.73 -17.36 7.11
N HIS A 91 9.43 -17.20 7.39
CA HIS A 91 8.56 -16.55 6.43
C HIS A 91 8.75 -15.03 6.56
N PRO A 92 9.30 -14.33 5.55
CA PRO A 92 9.35 -12.87 5.59
C PRO A 92 7.91 -12.38 5.68
N ARG A 93 7.51 -11.88 6.86
CA ARG A 93 6.20 -11.26 7.01
C ARG A 93 6.23 -9.99 6.17
N HIS A 94 5.53 -10.03 5.05
CA HIS A 94 5.32 -8.86 4.22
C HIS A 94 4.58 -7.81 5.05
N THR A 95 5.28 -6.78 5.47
CA THR A 95 4.78 -5.74 6.37
C THR A 95 5.14 -4.38 5.82
N ILE A 96 4.28 -3.40 6.08
CA ILE A 96 4.56 -2.01 5.72
C ILE A 96 5.78 -1.55 6.50
N SER A 97 6.76 -0.96 5.81
CA SER A 97 7.94 -0.35 6.43
C SER A 97 7.56 0.67 7.51
N ILE A 98 8.32 0.70 8.62
CA ILE A 98 8.09 1.65 9.73
C ILE A 98 8.17 3.10 9.23
N SER A 99 9.15 3.42 8.39
CA SER A 99 9.30 4.76 7.82
C SER A 99 8.07 5.19 7.02
N ASP A 100 7.50 4.28 6.23
CA ASP A 100 6.27 4.52 5.48
C ASP A 100 5.08 4.76 6.41
N LYS A 101 4.97 3.96 7.50
CA LYS A 101 3.93 4.15 8.52
C LYS A 101 4.03 5.53 9.17
N ASP A 102 5.24 5.96 9.52
CA ASP A 102 5.47 7.25 10.16
C ASP A 102 5.17 8.42 9.21
N ILE A 103 5.55 8.32 7.94
CA ILE A 103 5.19 9.32 6.93
C ILE A 103 3.67 9.45 6.84
N VAL A 104 2.95 8.33 6.67
CA VAL A 104 1.49 8.36 6.58
C VAL A 104 0.87 8.93 7.85
N ARG A 105 1.28 8.47 9.04
CA ARG A 105 0.74 8.93 10.33
C ARG A 105 0.93 10.43 10.52
N ASN A 106 2.11 10.95 10.20
CA ASN A 106 2.45 12.35 10.47
C ASN A 106 1.89 13.31 9.42
N HIS A 107 1.66 12.85 8.18
CA HIS A 107 1.36 13.75 7.07
C HIS A 107 -0.03 13.57 6.45
N ILE A 108 -0.75 12.47 6.70
CA ILE A 108 -2.05 12.22 6.04
C ILE A 108 -3.05 13.36 6.26
N LEU A 109 -3.10 13.93 7.46
CA LEU A 109 -3.99 15.05 7.77
C LEU A 109 -3.59 16.35 7.06
N LEU A 110 -2.29 16.54 6.79
CA LEU A 110 -1.78 17.69 6.05
C LEU A 110 -2.10 17.62 4.55
N PHE A 111 -2.34 16.41 4.04
CA PHE A 111 -2.70 16.18 2.65
C PHE A 111 -4.19 16.37 2.36
N LEU A 112 -5.08 16.24 3.37
CA LEU A 112 -6.53 16.38 3.16
C LEU A 112 -6.94 17.73 2.54
N PRO A 113 -6.42 18.90 2.98
CA PRO A 113 -6.75 20.18 2.36
C PRO A 113 -6.17 20.36 0.96
N GLN A 114 -5.18 19.56 0.59
CA GLN A 114 -4.50 19.64 -0.71
C GLN A 114 -5.17 18.76 -1.77
N LEU A 115 -6.17 17.95 -1.38
CA LEU A 115 -6.87 17.10 -2.32
C LEU A 115 -7.59 17.99 -3.36
N PRO A 116 -7.30 17.81 -4.65
CA PRO A 116 -8.02 18.52 -5.71
C PRO A 116 -9.51 18.18 -5.67
N SER A 117 -10.35 19.10 -6.12
CA SER A 117 -11.80 18.86 -6.16
C SER A 117 -12.12 17.63 -7.01
N LEU A 118 -13.10 16.85 -6.56
CA LEU A 118 -13.61 15.69 -7.28
C LEU A 118 -14.50 16.08 -8.49
N LEU A 119 -14.77 17.39 -8.65
CA LEU A 119 -15.66 17.99 -9.64
C LEU A 119 -15.10 19.33 -10.13
#